data_AF-A0A0J8DA37-F1
#
_entry.id   AF-A0A0J8DA37-F1
#
_cell.length_a   1.000
_cell.length_b   1.000
_cell.length_c   1.000
_cell.angle_alpha   90.00
_cell.angle_beta   90.00
_cell.angle_gamma   90.00
#
_symmetry.space_group_name_H-M   'P 1'
#
loop_
_entity.id
_entity.type
_entity.pdbx_description
1 polymer ?
#
loop_
_entity_poly.entity_id
_entity_poly.type
_entity_poly.pdbx_seq_one_letter_code
_entity_poly.pdbx_strand_id
1 'polypeptide(L)'
;MSLYYILLNMILISIPEELVITLMTIMWIGRYDLLDRYSIRKNLIKIMIVVVVPCVVIFSTNIFVLKLDMHLRVITNVTIFSILMLILLKSKDVKKVTSFSLMVFVLIFIQDIITFLIVVYLLKIDVSTLDFYPGVNFLITLPERIIQYGIVYFLYLKKNALVSVDVARLWRDNQFYRSSILIPASVNLIILIILYNYFVVKRSLVLLAENLQLMIVVIVLALVALNIMIPWITLMSVFPKEKYKHRIKESEEV
;
A
#
# COMPACT_ATOMS: atom_id res chain seq x y z
N MET A 1 -9.56 6.20 27.01
CA MET A 1 -9.21 4.90 26.38
C MET A 1 -8.18 4.22 27.27
N SER A 2 -8.38 2.94 27.65
CA SER A 2 -7.41 2.28 28.54
C SER A 2 -6.16 1.82 27.77
N LEU A 3 -5.01 1.71 28.47
CA LEU A 3 -3.74 1.27 27.89
C LEU A 3 -3.87 -0.06 27.13
N TYR A 4 -4.71 -0.95 27.64
CA TYR A 4 -5.02 -2.25 27.04
C TYR A 4 -5.58 -2.12 25.61
N TYR A 5 -6.51 -1.20 25.37
CA TYR A 5 -7.08 -0.98 24.02
C TYR A 5 -6.04 -0.47 23.02
N ILE A 6 -5.15 0.42 23.48
CA ILE A 6 -4.08 0.97 22.66
C ILE A 6 -3.10 -0.14 22.24
N LEU A 7 -2.68 -0.98 23.19
CA LEU A 7 -1.80 -2.12 22.91
C LEU A 7 -2.43 -3.13 21.97
N LEU A 8 -3.73 -3.43 22.14
CA LEU A 8 -4.43 -4.37 21.27
C LEU A 8 -4.51 -3.84 19.83
N ASN A 9 -4.79 -2.55 19.65
CA ASN A 9 -4.79 -1.90 18.34
C ASN A 9 -3.40 -1.92 17.69
N MET A 10 -2.34 -1.64 18.44
CA MET A 10 -0.97 -1.71 17.92
C MET A 10 -0.64 -3.11 17.41
N ILE A 11 -0.95 -4.15 18.19
CA ILE A 11 -0.57 -5.53 17.88
C ILE A 11 -1.41 -6.09 16.74
N LEU A 12 -2.74 -5.92 16.82
CA LEU A 12 -3.64 -6.53 15.86
C LEU A 12 -3.74 -5.74 14.57
N ILE A 13 -3.59 -4.42 14.57
CA ILE A 13 -3.87 -3.59 13.40
C ILE A 13 -2.59 -2.99 12.85
N SER A 14 -1.91 -2.17 13.64
CA SER A 14 -0.82 -1.34 13.12
C SER A 14 0.44 -2.14 12.76
N ILE A 15 0.81 -3.16 13.52
CA ILE A 15 2.00 -3.98 13.21
C ILE A 15 1.85 -4.73 11.86
N PRO A 16 0.76 -5.48 11.62
CA PRO A 16 0.54 -6.14 10.34
C PRO A 16 0.58 -5.18 9.13
N GLU A 17 -0.08 -4.03 9.25
CA GLU A 17 -0.16 -3.00 8.20
C GLU A 17 1.22 -2.44 7.87
N GLU A 18 1.97 -2.01 8.89
CA GLU A 18 3.30 -1.43 8.67
C GLU A 18 4.33 -2.45 8.18
N LEU A 19 4.15 -3.72 8.53
CA LEU A 19 4.95 -4.80 7.97
C LEU A 19 4.70 -4.95 6.46
N VAL A 20 3.43 -4.90 6.01
CA VAL A 20 3.08 -4.95 4.58
C VAL A 20 3.70 -3.77 3.83
N ILE A 21 3.51 -2.55 4.32
CA ILE A 21 4.05 -1.31 3.71
C ILE A 21 5.58 -1.43 3.57
N THR A 22 6.25 -1.89 4.63
CA THR A 22 7.70 -2.07 4.65
C THR A 22 8.16 -3.10 3.63
N LEU A 23 7.54 -4.29 3.60
CA LEU A 23 7.89 -5.36 2.66
C LEU A 23 7.67 -4.93 1.21
N MET A 24 6.54 -4.29 0.91
CA MET A 24 6.26 -3.75 -0.42
C MET A 24 7.35 -2.75 -0.83
N THR A 25 7.72 -1.82 0.05
CA THR A 25 8.74 -0.81 -0.24
C THR A 25 10.11 -1.44 -0.51
N ILE A 26 10.51 -2.45 0.27
CA ILE A 26 11.76 -3.20 0.03
C ILE A 26 11.78 -3.85 -1.35
N MET A 27 10.68 -4.52 -1.74
CA MET A 27 10.56 -5.19 -3.04
C MET A 27 10.59 -4.20 -4.20
N TRP A 28 9.88 -3.07 -4.08
CA TRP A 28 9.85 -2.02 -5.09
C TRP A 28 11.21 -1.33 -5.28
N ILE A 29 11.97 -1.13 -4.19
CA ILE A 29 13.33 -0.60 -4.27
C ILE A 29 14.30 -1.61 -4.91
N GLY A 30 13.95 -2.90 -4.87
CA GLY A 30 14.75 -4.01 -5.42
C GLY A 30 15.71 -4.65 -4.41
N ARG A 31 15.54 -4.41 -3.10
CA ARG A 31 16.44 -4.91 -2.04
C ARG A 31 16.02 -6.29 -1.54
N TYR A 32 15.99 -7.25 -2.46
CA TYR A 32 15.63 -8.65 -2.18
C TYR A 32 16.67 -9.39 -1.31
N ASP A 33 17.86 -8.82 -1.12
CA ASP A 33 18.86 -9.28 -0.15
C ASP A 33 18.29 -9.34 1.28
N LEU A 34 17.39 -8.42 1.61
CA LEU A 34 16.70 -8.41 2.91
C LEU A 34 15.63 -9.50 3.02
N LEU A 35 15.21 -10.10 1.91
CA LEU A 35 14.15 -11.12 1.82
C LEU A 35 14.71 -12.50 1.45
N ASP A 36 16.02 -12.68 1.54
CA ASP A 36 16.66 -13.94 1.19
C ASP A 36 16.29 -15.06 2.18
N ARG A 37 16.03 -16.26 1.65
CA ARG A 37 15.45 -17.39 2.37
C ARG A 37 16.29 -17.81 3.58
N TYR A 38 17.61 -17.67 3.48
CA TYR A 38 18.56 -18.07 4.51
C TYR A 38 18.70 -17.04 5.64
N SER A 39 18.46 -15.75 5.35
CA SER A 39 18.62 -14.65 6.31
C SER A 39 17.29 -14.01 6.73
N ILE A 40 16.16 -14.49 6.19
CA ILE A 40 14.85 -13.87 6.36
C ILE A 40 14.45 -13.69 7.82
N ARG A 41 14.76 -14.66 8.70
CA ARG A 41 14.43 -14.55 10.13
C ARG A 41 15.17 -13.39 10.79
N LYS A 42 16.48 -13.26 10.53
CA LYS A 42 17.32 -12.19 11.06
C LYS A 42 16.93 -10.83 10.47
N ASN A 43 16.66 -10.79 9.16
CA ASN A 43 16.28 -9.56 8.47
C ASN A 43 14.87 -9.11 8.84
N LEU A 44 13.92 -10.01 9.06
CA LEU A 44 12.60 -9.68 9.58
C LEU A 44 12.69 -9.09 10.98
N ILE A 45 13.49 -9.66 11.88
CA ILE A 45 13.72 -9.07 13.21
C ILE A 45 14.30 -7.65 13.06
N LYS A 46 15.26 -7.46 12.15
CA LYS A 46 15.83 -6.14 11.86
C LYS A 46 14.77 -5.16 11.32
N ILE A 47 13.93 -5.59 10.37
CA ILE A 47 12.83 -4.80 9.81
C ILE A 47 11.86 -4.38 10.93
N MET A 48 11.49 -5.34 11.79
CA MET A 48 10.57 -5.12 12.89
C MET A 48 11.10 -4.07 13.87
N ILE A 49 12.37 -4.20 14.27
CA ILE A 49 12.98 -3.31 15.28
C ILE A 49 13.28 -1.92 14.70
N VAL A 50 13.75 -1.84 13.45
CA VAL A 50 14.22 -0.57 12.87
C VAL A 50 13.07 0.26 12.31
N VAL A 51 12.04 -0.37 11.74
CA VAL A 51 10.98 0.34 11.01
C VAL A 51 9.62 0.12 11.63
N VAL A 52 9.13 -1.12 11.69
CA VAL A 52 7.73 -1.42 12.01
C VAL A 52 7.36 -0.97 13.42
N VAL A 53 8.09 -1.43 14.45
CA VAL A 53 7.76 -1.10 15.84
C VAL A 53 7.89 0.41 16.11
N PRO A 54 8.99 1.10 15.70
CA PRO A 54 9.07 2.55 15.86
C PRO A 54 7.95 3.32 15.16
N CYS A 55 7.57 2.94 13.92
CA CYS A 55 6.45 3.56 13.22
C CYS A 55 5.14 3.41 14.00
N VAL A 56 4.82 2.20 14.46
CA VAL A 56 3.59 1.92 15.21
C VAL A 56 3.53 2.70 16.52
N VAL A 57 4.64 2.77 17.25
CA VAL A 57 4.74 3.54 18.49
C VAL A 57 4.51 5.02 18.22
N ILE A 58 5.22 5.58 17.24
CA ILE A 58 5.11 7.00 16.87
C ILE A 58 3.69 7.33 16.41
N PHE A 59 3.11 6.49 15.55
CA PHE A 59 1.75 6.67 15.07
C PHE A 59 0.74 6.70 16.21
N SER A 60 0.86 5.75 17.14
CA SER A 60 -0.01 5.70 18.31
C SER A 60 0.20 6.90 19.24
N THR A 61 1.44 7.38 19.41
CA THR A 61 1.68 8.62 20.18
C THR A 61 1.09 9.84 19.49
N ASN A 62 1.16 9.93 18.16
CA ASN A 62 0.55 11.01 17.38
C ASN A 62 -0.97 11.06 17.54
N ILE A 63 -1.62 9.89 17.62
CA ILE A 63 -3.07 9.76 17.81
C ILE A 63 -3.48 10.03 19.26
N PHE A 64 -2.92 9.27 20.21
CA PHE A 64 -3.45 9.21 21.57
C PHE A 64 -2.86 10.26 22.52
N VAL A 65 -1.60 10.65 22.31
CA VAL A 65 -0.88 11.59 23.18
C VAL A 65 -0.92 13.00 22.62
N LEU A 66 -0.43 13.18 21.38
CA LEU A 66 -0.31 14.49 20.76
C LEU A 66 -1.61 14.99 20.13
N LYS A 67 -2.56 14.08 19.85
CA LYS A 67 -3.85 14.37 19.21
C LYS A 67 -3.70 15.25 17.97
N LEU A 68 -2.71 14.94 17.14
CA LEU A 68 -2.44 15.70 15.92
C LEU A 68 -3.61 15.59 14.94
N ASP A 69 -3.82 16.64 14.16
CA ASP A 69 -4.78 16.66 13.06
C ASP A 69 -4.50 15.52 12.06
N MET A 70 -5.53 15.00 11.39
CA MET A 70 -5.40 13.98 10.34
C MET A 70 -4.32 14.32 9.31
N HIS A 71 -4.29 15.57 8.82
CA HIS A 71 -3.34 15.95 7.78
C HIS A 71 -1.89 15.91 8.29
N LEU A 72 -1.65 16.42 9.50
CA LEU A 72 -0.33 16.41 10.12
C LEU A 72 0.12 14.99 10.49
N ARG A 73 -0.80 14.12 10.91
CA ARG A 73 -0.51 12.70 11.18
C ARG A 73 0.00 11.97 9.94
N VAL A 74 -0.67 12.13 8.79
CA VAL A 74 -0.25 11.50 7.54
C VAL A 74 1.15 11.97 7.13
N ILE A 75 1.38 13.29 7.15
CA ILE A 75 2.69 13.86 6.76
C ILE A 75 3.81 13.36 7.68
N THR A 76 3.58 13.38 9.00
CA THR A 76 4.58 12.92 9.99
C THR A 76 4.87 11.43 9.85
N ASN A 77 3.86 10.59 9.67
CA ASN A 77 4.06 9.15 9.48
C ASN A 77 4.87 8.83 8.23
N VAL A 78 4.52 9.43 7.09
CA VAL A 78 5.21 9.16 5.82
C VAL A 78 6.67 9.62 5.86
N THR A 79 6.93 10.78 6.48
CA THR A 79 8.30 11.30 6.63
C THR A 79 9.13 10.42 7.56
N ILE A 80 8.59 10.02 8.71
CA ILE A 80 9.28 9.15 9.67
C ILE A 80 9.52 7.76 9.08
N PHE A 81 8.52 7.16 8.43
CA PHE A 81 8.69 5.90 7.72
C PHE A 81 9.81 5.98 6.69
N SER A 82 9.84 7.05 5.88
CA SER A 82 10.87 7.24 4.86
C SER A 82 12.27 7.37 5.47
N ILE A 83 12.41 8.04 6.62
CA ILE A 83 13.67 8.15 7.37
C ILE A 83 14.11 6.78 7.90
N LEU A 84 13.20 6.03 8.53
CA LEU A 84 13.51 4.69 9.07
C LEU A 84 13.87 3.70 7.95
N MET A 85 13.20 3.81 6.80
CA MET A 85 13.56 3.04 5.59
C MET A 85 14.96 3.40 5.08
N LEU A 86 15.35 4.68 5.08
CA LEU A 86 16.70 5.09 4.71
C LEU A 86 17.76 4.47 5.65
N ILE A 87 17.47 4.45 6.95
CA ILE A 87 18.34 3.83 7.97
C ILE A 87 18.43 2.31 7.75
N LEU A 88 17.29 1.63 7.55
CA LEU A 88 17.23 0.18 7.33
C LEU A 88 18.06 -0.24 6.11
N LEU A 89 17.88 0.48 5.01
CA LEU A 89 18.50 0.20 3.71
C LEU A 89 19.97 0.66 3.64
N LYS A 90 20.40 1.51 4.58
CA LYS A 90 21.69 2.23 4.55
C LYS A 90 21.93 2.92 3.19
N SER A 91 20.86 3.47 2.60
CA SER A 91 20.88 4.06 1.27
C SER A 91 21.20 5.56 1.35
N LYS A 92 22.04 6.06 0.44
CA LYS A 92 22.27 7.49 0.24
C LYS A 92 21.24 8.12 -0.70
N ASP A 93 20.49 7.31 -1.45
CA ASP A 93 19.52 7.76 -2.45
C ASP A 93 18.18 8.15 -1.79
N VAL A 94 18.17 9.27 -1.07
CA VAL A 94 16.98 9.80 -0.37
C VAL A 94 15.78 9.88 -1.30
N LYS A 95 15.95 10.47 -2.50
CA LYS A 95 14.87 10.64 -3.49
C LYS A 95 14.24 9.33 -3.92
N LYS A 96 15.05 8.27 -4.08
CA LYS A 96 14.55 6.95 -4.51
C LYS A 96 13.69 6.34 -3.40
N VAL A 97 14.19 6.32 -2.17
CA VAL A 97 13.49 5.73 -1.03
C VAL A 97 12.20 6.47 -0.71
N THR A 98 12.23 7.81 -0.69
CA THR A 98 11.03 8.62 -0.43
C THR A 98 9.98 8.46 -1.53
N SER A 99 10.38 8.45 -2.81
CA SER A 99 9.44 8.26 -3.93
C SER A 99 8.77 6.89 -3.89
N PHE A 100 9.50 5.81 -3.62
CA PHE A 100 8.92 4.47 -3.53
C PHE A 100 8.06 4.31 -2.28
N SER A 101 8.48 4.89 -1.14
CA SER A 101 7.67 4.89 0.09
C SER A 101 6.33 5.59 -0.15
N LEU A 102 6.36 6.78 -0.75
CA LEU A 102 5.14 7.52 -1.12
C LEU A 102 4.23 6.70 -2.05
N MET A 103 4.80 6.06 -3.08
CA MET A 103 4.03 5.23 -4.00
C MET A 103 3.31 4.09 -3.27
N VAL A 104 4.01 3.38 -2.37
CA VAL A 104 3.42 2.27 -1.59
C VAL A 104 2.34 2.78 -0.64
N PHE A 105 2.58 3.91 0.04
CA PHE A 105 1.58 4.54 0.90
C PHE A 105 0.31 4.91 0.13
N VAL A 106 0.45 5.50 -1.07
CA VAL A 106 -0.71 5.83 -1.91
C VAL A 106 -1.47 4.58 -2.35
N LEU A 107 -0.77 3.51 -2.74
CA LEU A 107 -1.41 2.26 -3.15
C LEU A 107 -2.20 1.62 -2.01
N ILE A 108 -1.63 1.57 -0.81
CA ILE A 108 -2.29 1.00 0.38
C ILE A 108 -3.44 1.91 0.81
N PHE A 109 -3.24 3.22 0.87
CA PHE A 109 -4.31 4.16 1.22
C PHE A 109 -5.51 4.08 0.27
N ILE A 110 -5.26 3.92 -1.04
CA ILE A 110 -6.32 3.67 -2.01
C ILE A 110 -7.06 2.38 -1.63
N GLN A 111 -6.33 1.29 -1.44
CA GLN A 111 -6.89 -0.02 -1.08
C GLN A 111 -7.75 0.04 0.20
N ASP A 112 -7.27 0.72 1.23
CA ASP A 112 -7.94 0.81 2.53
C ASP A 112 -9.25 1.56 2.39
N ILE A 113 -9.27 2.70 1.68
CA ILE A 113 -10.51 3.45 1.42
C ILE A 113 -11.57 2.55 0.77
N ILE A 114 -11.16 1.75 -0.20
CA ILE A 114 -12.07 0.90 -0.97
C ILE A 114 -12.62 -0.21 -0.10
N THR A 115 -11.73 -0.92 0.59
CA THR A 115 -12.10 -2.10 1.37
C THR A 115 -12.96 -1.67 2.56
N PHE A 116 -12.58 -0.55 3.20
CA PHE A 116 -13.38 0.08 4.23
C PHE A 116 -14.76 0.51 3.73
N LEU A 117 -14.87 1.13 2.55
CA LEU A 117 -16.17 1.52 1.96
C LEU A 117 -17.08 0.31 1.77
N ILE A 118 -16.52 -0.79 1.23
CA ILE A 118 -17.26 -2.03 0.96
C ILE A 118 -17.76 -2.65 2.25
N VAL A 119 -16.92 -2.68 3.29
CA VAL A 119 -17.29 -3.33 4.56
C VAL A 119 -18.30 -2.49 5.34
N VAL A 120 -18.11 -1.17 5.43
CA VAL A 120 -19.09 -0.25 6.06
C VAL A 120 -20.44 -0.35 5.34
N TYR A 121 -20.42 -0.44 4.01
CA TYR A 121 -21.62 -0.58 3.22
C TYR A 121 -22.32 -1.94 3.40
N LEU A 122 -21.60 -3.06 3.23
CA LEU A 122 -22.19 -4.41 3.30
C LEU A 122 -22.70 -4.76 4.70
N LEU A 123 -21.99 -4.32 5.73
CA LEU A 123 -22.34 -4.65 7.12
C LEU A 123 -23.27 -3.62 7.77
N LYS A 124 -23.56 -2.50 7.11
CA LYS A 124 -24.36 -1.38 7.65
C LYS A 124 -23.86 -0.91 9.04
N ILE A 125 -22.55 -0.97 9.28
CA ILE A 125 -21.94 -0.63 10.57
C ILE A 125 -21.62 0.87 10.61
N ASP A 126 -21.95 1.53 11.71
CA ASP A 126 -21.57 2.93 11.92
C ASP A 126 -20.07 3.03 12.27
N VAL A 127 -19.33 3.88 11.56
CA VAL A 127 -17.87 4.03 11.69
C VAL A 127 -17.47 4.39 13.12
N SER A 128 -18.33 5.14 13.81
CA SER A 128 -18.17 5.52 15.22
C SER A 128 -18.02 4.32 16.16
N THR A 129 -18.56 3.16 15.81
CA THR A 129 -18.47 1.94 16.62
C THR A 129 -17.16 1.16 16.42
N LEU A 130 -16.47 1.32 15.30
CA LEU A 130 -15.23 0.59 14.99
C LEU A 130 -14.05 1.01 15.87
N ASP A 131 -14.02 2.29 16.27
CA ASP A 131 -12.96 2.83 17.12
C ASP A 131 -12.99 2.27 18.55
N PHE A 132 -14.14 1.76 19.01
CA PHE A 132 -14.33 1.23 20.36
C PHE A 132 -14.08 -0.28 20.47
N TYR A 133 -14.04 -1.01 19.33
CA TYR A 133 -13.89 -2.46 19.31
C TYR A 133 -12.75 -2.92 18.38
N PRO A 134 -11.49 -2.90 18.87
CA PRO A 134 -10.31 -3.34 18.13
C PRO A 134 -10.44 -4.71 17.45
N GLY A 135 -11.06 -5.68 18.13
CA GLY A 135 -11.25 -7.03 17.59
C GLY A 135 -12.22 -7.07 16.41
N VAL A 136 -13.27 -6.25 16.44
CA VAL A 136 -14.22 -6.11 15.33
C VAL A 136 -13.55 -5.41 14.16
N ASN A 137 -12.77 -4.37 14.43
CA ASN A 137 -11.97 -3.69 13.41
C ASN A 137 -10.95 -4.64 12.74
N PHE A 138 -10.28 -5.49 13.53
CA PHE A 138 -9.40 -6.54 13.00
C PHE A 138 -10.14 -7.52 12.07
N LEU A 139 -11.31 -8.01 12.47
CA LEU A 139 -12.10 -8.95 11.65
C LEU A 139 -12.60 -8.31 10.35
N ILE A 140 -12.99 -7.05 10.41
CA ILE A 140 -13.45 -6.27 9.25
C ILE A 140 -12.32 -6.00 8.26
N THR A 141 -11.10 -5.75 8.76
CA THR A 141 -9.91 -5.54 7.93
C THR A 141 -9.25 -6.85 7.49
N LEU A 142 -9.78 -8.01 7.87
CA LEU A 142 -9.17 -9.31 7.57
C LEU A 142 -9.14 -9.63 6.06
N PRO A 143 -10.23 -9.41 5.28
CA PRO A 143 -10.19 -9.59 3.83
C PRO A 143 -9.17 -8.68 3.13
N GLU A 144 -9.05 -7.45 3.59
CA GLU A 144 -8.07 -6.47 3.10
C GLU A 144 -6.64 -6.99 3.25
N ARG A 145 -6.33 -7.52 4.44
CA ARG A 145 -5.01 -8.07 4.75
C ARG A 145 -4.69 -9.30 3.94
N ILE A 146 -5.68 -10.18 3.70
CA ILE A 146 -5.49 -11.36 2.83
C ILE A 146 -5.05 -10.90 1.43
N ILE A 147 -5.67 -9.84 0.89
CA ILE A 147 -5.30 -9.27 -0.41
C ILE A 147 -3.89 -8.67 -0.34
N GLN A 148 -3.59 -7.85 0.66
CA GLN A 148 -2.26 -7.23 0.85
C GLN A 148 -1.14 -8.27 0.92
N TYR A 149 -1.28 -9.28 1.79
CA TYR A 149 -0.31 -10.36 1.92
C TYR A 149 -0.24 -11.23 0.66
N GLY A 150 -1.36 -11.42 -0.04
CA GLY A 150 -1.40 -12.09 -1.34
C GLY A 150 -0.55 -11.36 -2.40
N ILE A 151 -0.67 -10.03 -2.47
CA ILE A 151 0.16 -9.20 -3.37
C ILE A 151 1.64 -9.31 -2.99
N VAL A 152 1.97 -9.22 -1.70
CA VAL A 152 3.35 -9.37 -1.21
C VAL A 152 3.92 -10.73 -1.58
N TYR A 153 3.16 -11.80 -1.37
CA TYR A 153 3.57 -13.16 -1.71
C TYR A 153 3.76 -13.34 -3.23
N PHE A 154 2.87 -12.79 -4.04
CA PHE A 154 2.99 -12.82 -5.50
C PHE A 154 4.25 -12.09 -5.99
N LEU A 155 4.52 -10.89 -5.46
CA LEU A 155 5.74 -10.12 -5.73
C LEU A 155 7.00 -10.92 -5.36
N TYR A 156 6.98 -11.56 -4.20
CA TYR A 156 8.07 -12.42 -3.74
C TYR A 156 8.33 -13.60 -4.71
N LEU A 157 7.28 -14.28 -5.19
CA LEU A 157 7.42 -15.37 -6.17
C LEU A 157 7.99 -14.89 -7.51
N LYS A 158 7.68 -13.67 -7.92
CA LYS A 158 8.17 -13.06 -9.17
C LYS A 158 9.47 -12.27 -9.01
N LYS A 159 10.14 -12.35 -7.85
CA LYS A 159 11.36 -11.58 -7.55
C LYS A 159 12.44 -11.71 -8.62
N ASN A 160 12.66 -12.89 -9.21
CA ASN A 160 13.70 -13.08 -10.22
C ASN A 160 13.41 -12.29 -11.51
N ALA A 161 12.14 -12.19 -11.90
CA ALA A 161 11.73 -11.36 -13.02
C ALA A 161 11.88 -9.87 -12.68
N LEU A 162 11.50 -9.46 -11.47
CA LEU A 162 11.60 -8.06 -11.04
C LEU A 162 13.05 -7.59 -10.87
N VAL A 163 13.94 -8.44 -10.37
CA VAL A 163 15.38 -8.18 -10.27
C VAL A 163 15.99 -8.01 -11.67
N SER A 164 15.60 -8.84 -12.64
CA SER A 164 16.13 -8.74 -14.01
C SER A 164 15.76 -7.44 -14.74
N VAL A 165 14.80 -6.70 -14.20
CA VAL A 165 14.19 -5.55 -14.89
C VAL A 165 14.67 -4.22 -14.35
N ASP A 166 15.38 -4.19 -13.23
CA ASP A 166 15.75 -2.96 -12.55
C ASP A 166 14.58 -1.96 -12.55
N VAL A 167 13.48 -2.34 -11.88
CA VAL A 167 12.22 -1.57 -11.83
C VAL A 167 12.46 -0.11 -11.46
N ALA A 168 13.52 0.18 -10.71
CA ALA A 168 13.94 1.54 -10.38
C ALA A 168 14.49 2.33 -11.57
N ARG A 169 15.25 1.69 -12.47
CA ARG A 169 15.68 2.24 -13.74
C ARG A 169 14.48 2.43 -14.66
N LEU A 170 13.59 1.45 -14.76
CA LEU A 170 12.38 1.52 -15.57
C LEU A 170 11.46 2.67 -15.11
N TRP A 171 11.29 2.86 -13.80
CA TRP A 171 10.55 4.00 -13.23
C TRP A 171 11.19 5.36 -13.52
N ARG A 172 12.52 5.44 -13.49
CA ARG A 172 13.27 6.68 -13.71
C ARG A 172 13.31 7.07 -15.18
N ASP A 173 13.59 6.09 -16.04
CA ASP A 173 13.95 6.31 -17.43
C ASP A 173 12.71 6.24 -18.34
N ASN A 174 11.65 5.53 -17.92
CA ASN A 174 10.45 5.36 -18.72
C ASN A 174 9.31 6.27 -18.24
N GLN A 175 9.26 7.48 -18.81
CA GLN A 175 8.19 8.44 -18.56
C GLN A 175 6.80 7.87 -18.88
N PHE A 176 6.69 7.00 -19.89
CA PHE A 176 5.42 6.35 -20.22
C PHE A 176 4.96 5.42 -19.10
N TYR A 177 5.85 4.59 -18.57
CA TYR A 177 5.55 3.72 -17.43
C TYR A 177 5.10 4.54 -16.21
N ARG A 178 5.86 5.59 -15.86
CA ARG A 178 5.54 6.48 -14.75
C ARG A 178 4.19 7.18 -14.94
N SER A 179 3.91 7.75 -16.11
CA SER A 179 2.63 8.41 -16.41
C SER A 179 1.47 7.42 -16.46
N SER A 180 1.70 6.20 -16.97
CA SER A 180 0.68 5.14 -17.03
C SER A 180 0.27 4.63 -15.65
N ILE A 181 1.09 4.84 -14.63
CA ILE A 181 0.76 4.53 -13.24
C ILE A 181 0.17 5.75 -12.55
N LEU A 182 0.83 6.91 -12.66
CA LEU A 182 0.43 8.11 -11.93
C LEU A 182 -0.90 8.70 -12.42
N ILE A 183 -1.16 8.73 -13.73
CA ILE A 183 -2.38 9.34 -14.28
C ILE A 183 -3.62 8.55 -13.85
N PRO A 184 -3.69 7.21 -14.07
CA PRO A 184 -4.83 6.43 -13.59
C PRO A 184 -4.96 6.47 -12.07
N ALA A 185 -3.85 6.38 -11.33
CA ALA A 185 -3.88 6.50 -9.87
C ALA A 185 -4.48 7.83 -9.41
N SER A 186 -4.09 8.95 -10.04
CA SER A 186 -4.57 10.29 -9.69
C SER A 186 -6.06 10.47 -10.01
N VAL A 187 -6.49 10.05 -11.21
CA VAL A 187 -7.91 10.09 -11.63
C VAL A 187 -8.76 9.25 -10.67
N ASN A 188 -8.28 8.06 -10.31
CA ASN A 188 -9.02 7.18 -9.43
C ASN A 188 -9.04 7.67 -7.98
N LEU A 189 -7.99 8.35 -7.50
CA LEU A 189 -7.99 9.01 -6.20
C LEU A 189 -9.04 10.14 -6.16
N ILE A 190 -9.16 10.93 -7.23
CA ILE A 190 -10.22 11.95 -7.35
C ILE A 190 -11.62 11.30 -7.32
N ILE A 191 -11.83 10.24 -8.09
CA ILE A 191 -13.10 9.51 -8.11
C ILE A 191 -13.42 8.95 -6.72
N LEU A 192 -12.45 8.35 -6.04
CA LEU A 192 -12.63 7.81 -4.69
C LEU A 192 -12.96 8.90 -3.66
N ILE A 193 -12.32 10.07 -3.72
CA ILE A 193 -12.65 11.20 -2.85
C ILE A 193 -14.10 11.65 -3.07
N ILE A 194 -14.53 11.76 -4.34
CA ILE A 194 -15.91 12.13 -4.68
C ILE A 194 -16.89 11.09 -4.13
N LEU A 195 -16.62 9.80 -4.36
CA LEU A 195 -17.47 8.71 -3.88
C LEU A 195 -17.50 8.65 -2.35
N TYR A 196 -16.35 8.78 -1.67
CA TYR A 196 -16.27 8.82 -0.21
C TYR A 196 -17.12 9.96 0.36
N ASN A 197 -16.98 11.16 -0.20
CA ASN A 197 -17.72 12.33 0.28
C ASN A 197 -19.23 12.17 0.01
N TYR A 198 -19.60 11.58 -1.13
CA TYR A 198 -21.00 11.37 -1.47
C TYR A 198 -21.64 10.21 -0.68
N PHE A 199 -20.90 9.16 -0.39
CA PHE A 199 -21.45 7.92 0.17
C PHE A 199 -21.30 7.82 1.69
N VAL A 200 -20.13 8.19 2.21
CA VAL A 200 -19.82 8.10 3.64
C VAL A 200 -20.30 9.35 4.36
N VAL A 201 -19.90 10.53 3.88
CA VAL A 201 -20.21 11.80 4.56
C VAL A 201 -21.69 12.16 4.43
N LYS A 202 -22.27 12.05 3.24
CA LYS A 202 -23.68 12.39 3.00
C LYS A 202 -24.66 11.24 3.25
N ARG A 203 -24.18 10.03 3.60
CA ARG A 203 -24.98 8.80 3.78
C ARG A 203 -25.93 8.48 2.60
N SER A 204 -25.64 8.98 1.41
CA SER A 204 -26.54 8.91 0.25
C SER A 204 -26.82 7.48 -0.23
N LEU A 205 -25.94 6.52 0.11
CA LEU A 205 -26.13 5.13 -0.25
C LEU A 205 -27.33 4.50 0.44
N VAL A 206 -27.58 4.82 1.71
CA VAL A 206 -28.67 4.23 2.51
C VAL A 206 -30.05 4.58 1.92
N LEU A 207 -30.13 5.67 1.16
CA LEU A 207 -31.35 6.15 0.52
C LEU A 207 -31.63 5.51 -0.85
N LEU A 208 -30.66 4.80 -1.43
CA LEU A 208 -30.81 4.11 -2.72
C LEU A 208 -31.43 2.71 -2.55
N ALA A 209 -32.07 2.21 -3.60
CA ALA A 209 -32.55 0.83 -3.63
C ALA A 209 -31.37 -0.17 -3.59
N GLU A 210 -31.53 -1.29 -2.88
CA GLU A 210 -30.46 -2.28 -2.63
C GLU A 210 -29.75 -2.75 -3.92
N ASN A 211 -30.49 -2.89 -5.02
CA ASN A 211 -29.93 -3.28 -6.33
C ASN A 211 -28.97 -2.21 -6.91
N LEU A 212 -29.32 -0.93 -6.79
CA LEU A 212 -28.49 0.18 -7.24
C LEU A 212 -27.25 0.32 -6.36
N GLN A 213 -27.42 0.13 -5.05
CA GLN A 213 -26.32 0.15 -4.11
C GLN A 213 -25.31 -0.97 -4.41
N LEU A 214 -25.79 -2.20 -4.66
CA LEU A 214 -24.95 -3.35 -5.02
C LEU A 214 -24.23 -3.14 -6.36
N MET A 215 -24.92 -2.58 -7.36
CA MET A 215 -24.32 -2.22 -8.65
C MET A 215 -23.18 -1.21 -8.49
N ILE A 216 -23.37 -0.16 -7.68
CA ILE A 216 -22.35 0.85 -7.39
C ILE A 216 -21.12 0.20 -6.76
N VAL A 217 -21.31 -0.70 -5.80
CA VAL A 217 -20.20 -1.41 -5.15
C VAL A 217 -19.44 -2.30 -6.12
N VAL A 218 -20.14 -3.01 -7.01
CA VAL A 218 -19.50 -3.82 -8.06
C VAL A 218 -18.69 -2.95 -9.02
N ILE A 219 -19.20 -1.76 -9.39
CA ILE A 219 -18.47 -0.81 -10.25
C ILE A 219 -17.21 -0.30 -9.55
N VAL A 220 -17.30 0.05 -8.26
CA VAL A 220 -16.14 0.49 -7.46
C VAL A 220 -15.11 -0.64 -7.37
N LEU A 221 -15.54 -1.87 -7.07
CA LEU A 221 -14.66 -3.06 -7.06
C LEU A 221 -13.97 -3.29 -8.40
N ALA A 222 -14.70 -3.17 -9.51
CA ALA A 222 -14.14 -3.33 -10.85
C ALA A 222 -13.11 -2.26 -11.19
N LEU A 223 -13.36 -0.99 -10.85
CA LEU A 223 -12.41 0.12 -11.02
C LEU A 223 -11.12 -0.10 -10.23
N VAL A 224 -11.22 -0.75 -9.08
CA VAL A 224 -10.10 -1.03 -8.19
C VAL A 224 -9.28 -2.21 -8.68
N ALA A 225 -9.95 -3.27 -9.10
CA ALA A 225 -9.29 -4.39 -9.76
C ALA A 225 -8.53 -3.90 -10.99
N LEU A 226 -9.13 -3.00 -11.79
CA LEU A 226 -8.45 -2.33 -12.90
C LEU A 226 -7.24 -1.50 -12.43
N ASN A 227 -7.33 -0.75 -11.33
CA ASN A 227 -6.21 0.02 -10.80
C ASN A 227 -5.01 -0.83 -10.39
N ILE A 228 -5.26 -1.98 -9.77
CA ILE A 228 -4.20 -2.90 -9.39
C ILE A 228 -3.65 -3.56 -10.65
N MET A 229 -4.53 -3.97 -11.57
CA MET A 229 -4.12 -4.67 -12.79
C MET A 229 -3.37 -3.79 -13.79
N ILE A 230 -3.67 -2.50 -13.92
CA ILE A 230 -3.04 -1.63 -14.93
C ILE A 230 -1.52 -1.55 -14.78
N PRO A 231 -0.93 -1.25 -13.59
CA PRO A 231 0.51 -1.29 -13.37
C PRO A 231 1.15 -2.66 -13.68
N TRP A 232 0.42 -3.75 -13.43
CA TRP A 232 0.88 -5.11 -13.72
C TRP A 232 0.82 -5.42 -15.22
N ILE A 233 -0.23 -5.00 -15.92
CA ILE A 233 -0.39 -5.16 -17.36
C ILE A 233 0.63 -4.30 -18.10
N THR A 234 0.87 -3.06 -17.68
CA THR A 234 1.91 -2.20 -18.27
C THR A 234 3.30 -2.77 -18.03
N LEU A 235 3.58 -3.27 -16.84
CA LEU A 235 4.82 -3.98 -16.55
C LEU A 235 4.99 -5.20 -17.47
N MET A 236 3.96 -6.05 -17.61
CA MET A 236 4.02 -7.23 -18.49
C MET A 236 4.07 -6.91 -19.99
N SER A 237 3.54 -5.77 -20.44
CA SER A 237 3.49 -5.39 -21.87
C SER A 237 4.70 -4.57 -22.34
N VAL A 238 5.37 -3.84 -21.45
CA VAL A 238 6.65 -3.18 -21.75
C VAL A 238 7.81 -4.19 -21.81
N PHE A 239 7.76 -5.25 -21.00
CA PHE A 239 8.80 -6.27 -20.89
C PHE A 239 9.20 -7.03 -22.16
N PRO A 240 8.28 -7.50 -23.03
CA PRO A 240 8.69 -8.18 -24.26
C PRO A 240 9.48 -7.25 -25.20
N LYS A 241 9.23 -5.93 -25.17
CA LYS A 241 9.94 -4.98 -26.03
C LYS A 241 11.38 -4.69 -25.57
N GLU A 242 11.63 -4.63 -24.26
CA GLU A 242 12.99 -4.40 -23.74
C GLU A 242 13.90 -5.61 -23.91
N LYS A 243 13.39 -6.83 -23.69
CA LYS A 243 14.14 -8.08 -23.97
C LYS A 243 14.51 -8.20 -25.45
N TYR A 244 13.64 -7.76 -26.34
CA TYR A 244 13.89 -7.77 -27.79
C TYR A 244 14.95 -6.71 -28.18
N LYS A 245 14.85 -5.49 -27.63
CA LYS A 245 15.85 -4.43 -27.87
C LYS A 245 17.24 -4.79 -27.35
N HIS A 246 17.35 -5.42 -26.17
CA HIS A 246 18.64 -5.81 -25.62
C HIS A 246 19.32 -6.90 -26.45
N ARG A 247 18.54 -7.90 -26.92
CA ARG A 247 19.06 -8.95 -27.82
C ARG A 247 19.46 -8.42 -29.20
N ILE A 248 18.72 -7.45 -29.75
CA ILE A 248 19.09 -6.82 -31.02
C ILE A 248 20.41 -6.05 -30.86
N LYS A 249 20.58 -5.27 -29.78
CA LYS A 249 21.84 -4.56 -29.51
C LYS A 249 23.02 -5.51 -29.33
N GLU A 250 22.85 -6.61 -28.58
CA GLU A 250 23.89 -7.63 -28.43
C GLU A 250 24.23 -8.34 -29.75
N SER A 251 23.29 -8.42 -30.70
CA SER A 251 23.55 -8.99 -32.04
C SER A 251 24.09 -7.98 -33.06
N GLU A 252 24.01 -6.68 -32.78
CA GLU A 252 24.59 -5.61 -33.61
C GLU A 252 26.02 -5.25 -33.19
N GLU A 253 26.44 -5.68 -31.99
CA GLU A 253 27.80 -5.51 -31.45
C GLU A 253 28.71 -6.75 -31.64
N VAL A 254 28.24 -7.77 -32.38
CA VAL A 254 28.99 -8.98 -32.79
C VAL A 254 29.13 -9.00 -34.30
#